data_AF-A0A1J0W042-F1
#
_entry.id   AF-A0A1J0W042-F1
#
_cell.length_a   1.000
_cell.length_b   1.000
_cell.length_c   1.000
_cell.angle_alpha   90.00
_cell.angle_beta   90.00
_cell.angle_gamma   90.00
#
_symmetry.space_group_name_H-M   'P 1'
#
loop_
_entity.id
_entity.type
_entity.pdbx_description
1 polymer ?
#
loop_
_entity_poly.entity_id
_entity_poly.type
_entity_poly.pdbx_seq_one_letter_code
_entity_poly.pdbx_strand_id
1 'polypeptide(L)'
;MQGWLSPELVQAIGVAVATVIGAVTAWQAREVAKLRARVVALEEQAATDQQRFRDAIRLIRALQRHIDELLAFLRLHVPGQEPPPARYRIPATLHEQI
;
A
#
# COMPACT_ATOMS: atom_id res chain seq x y z
N MET A 1 -59.52 -5.42 -21.98
CA MET A 1 -58.08 -5.23 -21.65
C MET A 1 -57.84 -3.83 -21.06
N GLN A 2 -58.68 -3.34 -20.13
CA GLN A 2 -58.62 -1.95 -19.61
C GLN A 2 -58.21 -1.81 -18.13
N GLY A 3 -58.09 -2.91 -17.39
CA GLY A 3 -57.70 -2.87 -15.96
C GLY A 3 -56.18 -2.74 -15.71
N TRP A 4 -55.36 -2.79 -16.75
CA TRP A 4 -53.89 -2.77 -16.64
C TRP A 4 -53.31 -1.34 -16.64
N LEU A 5 -54.12 -0.34 -16.95
CA LEU A 5 -53.75 1.08 -17.00
C LEU A 5 -54.53 1.90 -15.96
N SER A 6 -54.95 1.28 -14.85
CA SER A 6 -55.53 2.06 -13.76
C SER A 6 -54.45 2.96 -13.14
N PRO A 7 -54.75 4.24 -12.89
CA PRO A 7 -53.80 5.20 -12.30
C PRO A 7 -53.14 4.68 -11.02
N GLU A 8 -53.91 3.97 -10.20
CA GLU A 8 -53.47 3.41 -8.92
C GLU A 8 -52.42 2.31 -9.13
N LEU A 9 -52.58 1.47 -10.16
CA LEU A 9 -51.63 0.39 -10.46
C LEU A 9 -50.31 0.97 -10.99
N VAL A 10 -50.37 1.94 -11.90
CA VAL A 10 -49.19 2.63 -12.44
C VAL A 10 -48.43 3.35 -11.32
N GLN A 11 -49.13 4.02 -10.41
CA GLN A 11 -48.53 4.69 -9.26
C GLN A 11 -47.88 3.68 -8.31
N ALA A 12 -48.57 2.59 -7.98
CA ALA A 12 -48.03 1.56 -7.10
C ALA A 12 -46.75 0.93 -7.67
N ILE A 13 -46.73 0.65 -8.99
CA ILE A 13 -45.54 0.16 -9.69
C ILE A 13 -44.42 1.20 -9.64
N GLY A 14 -44.72 2.48 -9.90
CA GLY A 14 -43.74 3.57 -9.85
C GLY A 14 -43.09 3.71 -8.46
N VAL A 15 -43.89 3.65 -7.40
CA VAL A 15 -43.40 3.71 -6.01
C VAL A 15 -42.56 2.47 -5.67
N ALA A 16 -43.00 1.28 -6.08
CA ALA A 16 -42.27 0.04 -5.86
C ALA A 16 -40.88 0.09 -6.53
N VAL A 17 -40.84 0.50 -7.80
CA VAL A 17 -39.59 0.64 -8.57
C VAL A 17 -38.66 1.70 -7.94
N ALA A 18 -39.19 2.86 -7.59
CA ALA A 18 -38.40 3.93 -6.96
C ALA A 18 -37.80 3.48 -5.61
N THR A 19 -38.55 2.68 -4.84
CA THR A 19 -38.09 2.14 -3.55
C THR A 19 -36.93 1.16 -3.74
N VAL A 20 -37.02 0.26 -4.72
CA VAL A 20 -35.96 -0.69 -5.04
C VAL A 20 -34.71 0.03 -5.53
N ILE A 21 -34.85 1.01 -6.43
CA ILE A 21 -33.73 1.82 -6.92
C ILE A 21 -33.07 2.55 -5.75
N GLY A 22 -33.85 3.21 -4.89
CA GLY A 22 -33.32 3.91 -3.72
C GLY A 22 -32.56 2.98 -2.77
N ALA A 23 -33.09 1.78 -2.51
CA ALA A 23 -32.43 0.79 -1.66
C ALA A 23 -31.11 0.29 -2.26
N VAL A 24 -31.07 -0.02 -3.56
CA VAL A 24 -29.85 -0.46 -4.26
C VAL A 24 -28.82 0.66 -4.31
N THR A 25 -29.23 1.89 -4.62
CA THR A 25 -28.33 3.05 -4.64
C THR A 25 -27.73 3.32 -3.26
N ALA A 26 -28.51 3.23 -2.18
CA ALA A 26 -28.00 3.38 -0.82
C ALA A 26 -26.99 2.27 -0.45
N TRP A 27 -27.26 1.03 -0.85
CA TRP A 27 -26.34 -0.09 -0.63
C TRP A 27 -25.03 0.09 -1.43
N GLN A 28 -25.13 0.45 -2.71
CA GLN A 28 -23.98 0.74 -3.56
C GLN A 28 -23.14 1.89 -2.99
N ALA A 29 -23.76 2.99 -2.56
CA ALA A 29 -23.07 4.11 -1.95
C ALA A 29 -22.29 3.67 -0.69
N ARG A 30 -22.88 2.78 0.12
CA ARG A 30 -22.22 2.22 1.30
C ARG A 30 -21.01 1.35 0.94
N GLU A 31 -21.11 0.50 -0.08
CA GLU A 31 -19.99 -0.32 -0.54
C GLU A 31 -18.87 0.54 -1.14
N VAL A 32 -19.21 1.57 -1.93
CA VAL A 32 -18.23 2.53 -2.45
C VAL A 32 -17.54 3.28 -1.31
N ALA A 33 -18.28 3.70 -0.28
CA ALA A 33 -17.69 4.36 0.89
C ALA A 33 -16.70 3.45 1.62
N LYS A 34 -17.03 2.17 1.81
CA LYS A 34 -16.12 1.18 2.42
C LYS A 34 -14.86 0.98 1.58
N LEU A 35 -15.00 0.84 0.26
CA LEU A 35 -13.86 0.66 -0.64
C LEU A 35 -12.96 1.89 -0.64
N ARG A 36 -13.52 3.09 -0.72
CA ARG A 36 -12.76 4.34 -0.63
C ARG A 36 -11.98 4.44 0.68
N ALA A 37 -12.60 4.10 1.81
CA ALA A 37 -11.92 4.10 3.11
C ALA A 37 -10.74 3.12 3.14
N ARG A 38 -10.88 1.93 2.53
CA ARG A 38 -9.78 0.96 2.42
C ARG A 38 -8.65 1.45 1.51
N VAL A 39 -8.98 2.09 0.39
CA VAL A 39 -7.97 2.65 -0.52
C VAL A 39 -7.16 3.73 0.19
N VAL A 40 -7.81 4.67 0.88
CA VAL A 40 -7.13 5.72 1.64
C VAL A 40 -6.21 5.12 2.70
N ALA A 41 -6.69 4.13 3.47
CA ALA A 41 -5.86 3.47 4.48
C ALA A 41 -4.63 2.76 3.87
N LEU A 42 -4.78 2.12 2.70
CA LEU A 42 -3.67 1.49 1.98
C LEU A 42 -2.67 2.51 1.43
N GLU A 43 -3.15 3.64 0.92
CA GLU A 43 -2.30 4.73 0.43
C GLU A 43 -1.48 5.36 1.57
N GLU A 44 -2.11 5.62 2.72
CA GLU A 44 -1.43 6.12 3.92
C GLU A 44 -0.37 5.13 4.43
N GLN A 45 -0.71 3.83 4.45
CA GLN A 45 0.24 2.79 4.83
C GLN A 45 1.41 2.71 3.86
N ALA A 46 1.16 2.76 2.55
CA ALA A 46 2.20 2.75 1.54
C ALA A 46 3.16 3.95 1.67
N ALA A 47 2.63 5.15 1.92
CA ALA A 47 3.44 6.35 2.15
C ALA A 47 4.32 6.21 3.41
N THR A 48 3.75 5.66 4.48
CA THR A 48 4.49 5.41 5.74
C THR A 48 5.59 4.39 5.54
N ASP A 49 5.30 3.28 4.86
CA ASP A 49 6.28 2.22 4.60
C ASP A 49 7.39 2.71 3.67
N GLN A 50 7.07 3.50 2.65
CA GLN A 50 8.08 4.14 1.80
C GLN A 50 9.04 5.01 2.60
N GLN A 51 8.53 5.80 3.56
CA GLN A 51 9.39 6.60 4.43
C GLN A 51 10.31 5.73 5.29
N ARG A 52 9.76 4.68 5.91
CA ARG A 52 10.55 3.71 6.70
C ARG A 52 11.63 3.03 5.88
N PHE A 53 11.34 2.62 4.65
CA PHE A 53 12.33 2.05 3.75
C PHE A 53 13.45 3.04 3.42
N ARG A 54 13.13 4.30 3.13
CA ARG A 54 14.14 5.35 2.89
C ARG A 54 15.06 5.55 4.09
N ASP A 55 14.49 5.57 5.30
CA ASP A 55 15.27 5.74 6.52
C ASP A 55 16.14 4.50 6.82
N ALA A 56 15.63 3.30 6.58
CA ALA A 56 16.42 2.07 6.68
C ALA A 56 17.61 2.06 5.71
N ILE A 57 17.42 2.48 4.44
CA ILE A 57 18.50 2.58 3.46
C ILE A 57 19.56 3.58 3.90
N ARG A 58 19.15 4.75 4.42
CA ARG A 58 20.08 5.75 4.95
C ARG A 58 20.92 5.18 6.09
N LEU A 59 20.30 4.44 7.00
CA LEU A 59 20.99 3.76 8.10
C LEU A 59 21.99 2.72 7.58
N ILE A 60 21.59 1.86 6.64
CA ILE A 60 22.47 0.85 6.03
C ILE A 60 23.71 1.52 5.41
N ARG A 61 23.53 2.61 4.66
CA ARG A 61 24.65 3.37 4.07
C ARG A 61 25.55 4.01 5.14
N ALA A 62 24.99 4.48 6.25
CA ALA A 62 25.77 5.00 7.36
C ALA A 62 26.60 3.89 8.04
N LEU A 63 26.01 2.73 8.27
CA LEU A 63 26.70 1.57 8.83
C LEU A 63 27.81 1.05 7.92
N GLN A 64 27.58 1.01 6.60
CA GLN A 64 28.61 0.64 5.63
C GLN A 64 29.83 1.57 5.71
N ARG A 65 29.60 2.90 5.69
CA ARG A 65 30.70 3.87 5.82
C ARG A 65 31.45 3.70 7.14
N HIS A 66 30.75 3.47 8.24
CA HIS A 66 31.38 3.23 9.52
C HIS A 66 32.23 1.95 9.53
N ILE A 67 31.75 0.87 8.90
CA ILE A 67 32.52 -0.36 8.73
C ILE A 67 33.77 -0.10 7.89
N ASP A 68 33.67 0.68 6.81
CA ASP A 68 34.81 1.04 5.97
C ASP A 68 35.88 1.84 6.75
N GLU A 69 35.44 2.79 7.58
CA GLU A 69 36.32 3.55 8.49
C GLU A 69 37.03 2.62 9.50
N LEU A 70 36.28 1.69 10.11
CA LEU A 70 36.86 0.71 11.03
C LEU A 70 37.86 -0.21 10.35
N LEU A 71 37.57 -0.66 9.12
CA LEU A 71 38.48 -1.48 8.33
C LEU A 71 39.75 -0.70 7.96
N ALA A 72 39.61 0.57 7.59
CA ALA A 72 40.76 1.43 7.34
C ALA A 72 41.64 1.59 8.60
N PHE A 73 41.03 1.83 9.75
CA PHE A 73 41.73 1.91 11.03
C PHE A 73 42.44 0.59 11.38
N LEU A 74 41.77 -0.55 11.21
CA LEU A 74 42.36 -1.87 11.48
C LEU A 74 43.54 -2.18 10.56
N ARG A 75 43.45 -1.85 9.27
CA ARG A 75 44.54 -2.06 8.30
C ARG A 75 45.81 -1.29 8.65
N LEU A 76 45.70 -0.14 9.31
CA LEU A 76 46.86 0.60 9.81
C LEU A 76 47.60 -0.15 10.92
N HIS A 77 46.89 -0.93 11.74
CA HIS A 77 47.43 -1.60 12.92
C HIS A 77 47.74 -3.09 12.69
N VAL A 78 47.06 -3.75 11.76
CA VAL A 78 47.25 -5.17 11.41
C VAL A 78 47.36 -5.30 9.88
N PRO A 79 48.54 -5.00 9.31
CA PRO A 79 48.74 -5.10 7.87
C PRO A 79 48.67 -6.57 7.41
N GLY A 80 47.95 -6.83 6.33
CA GLY A 80 47.89 -8.13 5.67
C GLY A 80 46.73 -9.05 6.09
N GLN A 81 45.89 -8.66 7.05
CA GLN A 81 44.60 -9.34 7.28
C GLN A 81 43.48 -8.63 6.52
N GLU A 82 42.74 -9.39 5.73
CA GLU A 82 41.50 -8.94 5.10
C GLU A 82 40.28 -9.54 5.79
N PRO A 83 39.18 -8.78 5.93
CA PRO A 83 37.94 -9.33 6.42
C PRO A 83 37.43 -10.44 5.48
N PRO A 84 36.77 -11.48 6.01
CA PRO A 84 36.20 -12.53 5.19
C PRO A 84 35.14 -11.95 4.24
N PRO A 85 34.97 -12.55 3.04
CA PRO A 85 34.01 -12.08 2.06
C PRO A 85 32.58 -12.20 2.60
N ALA A 86 31.75 -11.23 2.22
CA ALA A 86 30.32 -11.23 2.53
C ALA A 86 29.63 -12.51 2.02
N ARG A 87 28.88 -13.19 2.90
CA ARG A 87 28.12 -14.42 2.57
C ARG A 87 26.64 -14.18 2.28
N TYR A 88 26.20 -12.93 2.19
CA TYR A 88 24.80 -12.60 1.93
C TYR A 88 24.54 -12.44 0.43
N ARG A 89 23.32 -12.79 0.01
CA ARG A 89 22.83 -12.55 -1.36
C ARG A 89 21.86 -11.37 -1.32
N ILE A 90 22.10 -10.36 -2.16
CA ILE A 90 21.17 -9.25 -2.32
C ILE A 90 19.92 -9.77 -3.06
N PRO A 91 18.71 -9.63 -2.49
CA PRO A 91 17.47 -9.98 -3.18
C PRO A 91 17.28 -9.16 -4.47
N ALA A 92 16.72 -9.79 -5.51
CA ALA A 92 16.46 -9.13 -6.79
C ALA A 92 15.59 -7.87 -6.65
N THR A 93 14.63 -7.91 -5.73
CA THR A 93 13.70 -6.81 -5.42
C THR A 93 14.37 -5.56 -4.84
N LEU A 94 15.63 -5.64 -4.43
CA LEU A 94 16.36 -4.53 -3.81
C LEU A 94 17.46 -3.95 -4.72
N HIS A 95 17.67 -4.48 -5.92
CA HIS A 95 18.76 -4.03 -6.81
C HIS A 95 18.57 -2.59 -7.32
N GLU A 96 17.33 -2.12 -7.49
CA GLU A 96 17.06 -0.73 -7.96
C GLU A 96 17.28 0.33 -6.87
N GLN A 97 17.41 -0.08 -5.60
CA GLN A 97 17.45 0.83 -4.44
C GLN A 97 18.84 0.97 -3.81
N ILE A 98 19.81 0.16 -4.25
CA ILE A 98 21.21 0.22 -3.80
C ILE A 98 21.92 1.33 -4.56
#